data_AF-A0A8C9A959-F1
#
_entry.id   AF-A0A8C9A959-F1
#
_cell.length_a   1.000
_cell.length_b   1.000
_cell.length_c   1.000
_cell.angle_alpha   90.00
_cell.angle_beta   90.00
_cell.angle_gamma   90.00
#
_symmetry.space_group_name_H-M   'P 1'
#
loop_
_entity.id
_entity.type
_entity.pdbx_description
1 polymer ?
#
loop_
_entity_poly.entity_id
_entity_poly.type
_entity_poly.pdbx_seq_one_letter_code
_entity_poly.pdbx_strand_id
1 'polypeptide(L)'
;RGISLAHSNLKLLGLSTPKVQVYSRHPAEDGKQNFLNCYVSGFHPPQIVIELLKNGKKMENVEQSDLSFSKDWSFNTLAHTEFVPNEKDELACRVNHTAFSGPRIFKWGKF
;
A
#
# COMPACT_ATOMS: atom_id res chain seq x y z
N ARG A 1 19.48 5.06 48.07
CA ARG A 1 19.90 4.41 46.82
C ARG A 1 18.64 4.28 45.95
N GLY A 2 18.41 5.23 45.05
CA GLY A 2 17.22 5.26 44.22
C GLY A 2 17.33 4.23 43.09
N ILE A 3 16.28 3.44 42.90
CA ILE A 3 16.15 2.58 41.73
C ILE A 3 15.79 3.51 40.57
N SER A 4 16.74 3.71 39.66
CA SER A 4 16.45 4.33 38.37
C SER A 4 15.56 3.35 37.60
N LEU A 5 14.25 3.61 37.61
CA LEU A 5 13.37 3.02 36.62
C LEU A 5 13.75 3.66 35.30
N ALA A 6 14.56 2.94 34.51
CA ALA A 6 14.72 3.21 33.10
C ALA A 6 13.31 3.29 32.51
N HIS A 7 12.88 4.50 32.18
CA HIS A 7 11.63 4.70 31.47
C HIS A 7 11.83 4.05 30.12
N SER A 8 11.31 2.83 29.99
CA SER A 8 11.18 2.17 28.71
C SER A 8 10.45 3.14 27.79
N ASN A 9 11.19 3.75 26.86
CA ASN A 9 10.65 4.53 25.74
C ASN A 9 9.94 3.60 24.74
N LEU A 10 9.11 2.69 25.24
CA LEU A 10 8.13 2.00 24.43
C LEU A 10 6.99 3.00 24.21
N LYS A 11 7.23 3.98 23.33
CA LYS A 11 6.13 4.60 22.59
C LYS A 11 5.45 3.40 21.93
N LEU A 12 4.31 2.97 22.50
CA LEU A 12 3.43 2.01 21.86
C LEU A 12 3.31 2.47 20.42
N LEU A 13 3.75 1.66 19.45
CA LEU A 13 3.69 2.04 18.05
C LEU A 13 2.22 2.35 17.76
N GLY A 14 1.90 3.64 17.70
CA GLY A 14 0.54 4.11 17.63
C GLY A 14 -0.13 3.62 16.37
N LEU A 15 -1.45 3.66 16.34
CA LEU A 15 -2.20 3.41 15.12
C LEU A 15 -1.80 4.48 14.08
N SER A 16 -1.21 4.04 12.97
CA SER A 16 -0.76 4.93 11.89
C SER A 16 -1.49 4.58 10.61
N THR A 17 -2.10 5.60 9.99
CA THR A 17 -2.92 5.43 8.79
C THR A 17 -2.05 5.20 7.56
N PRO A 18 -2.33 4.17 6.73
CA PRO A 18 -1.58 3.94 5.51
C PRO A 18 -1.64 5.11 4.52
N LYS A 19 -0.49 5.48 3.97
CA LYS A 19 -0.34 6.36 2.81
C LYS A 19 -0.21 5.49 1.57
N VAL A 20 -1.06 5.74 0.58
CA VAL A 20 -1.20 4.88 -0.60
C VAL A 20 -0.91 5.68 -1.87
N GLN A 21 -0.05 5.12 -2.71
CA GLN A 21 0.26 5.65 -4.04
C GLN A 21 -0.01 4.56 -5.08
N VAL A 22 -0.75 4.92 -6.12
CA VAL A 22 -1.07 4.01 -7.23
C VAL A 22 -0.47 4.59 -8.50
N TYR A 23 0.44 3.87 -9.13
CA TYR A 23 1.23 4.36 -10.27
C TYR A 23 1.68 3.22 -11.17
N SER A 24 2.01 3.52 -12.43
CA SER A 24 2.65 2.57 -13.34
C SER A 24 4.16 2.57 -13.11
N ARG A 25 4.82 1.40 -13.28
CA ARG A 25 6.28 1.29 -13.13
C ARG A 25 7.03 2.09 -14.19
N HIS A 26 6.52 2.08 -15.42
CA HIS A 26 7.02 2.86 -16.54
C HIS A 26 5.96 3.88 -16.98
N PRO A 27 6.31 4.93 -17.74
CA PRO A 27 5.33 5.77 -18.41
C PRO A 27 4.28 4.90 -19.11
N ALA A 28 3.00 5.20 -18.87
CA ALA A 28 1.93 4.40 -19.42
C ALA A 28 1.75 4.74 -20.91
N GLU A 29 1.75 3.70 -21.74
CA GLU A 29 1.50 3.80 -23.17
C GLU A 29 0.47 2.73 -23.55
N ASP A 30 -0.55 3.12 -24.30
CA ASP A 30 -1.62 2.22 -24.70
C ASP A 30 -1.08 1.04 -25.52
N GLY A 31 -1.50 -0.17 -25.12
CA GLY A 31 -1.09 -1.41 -25.78
C GLY A 31 0.32 -1.92 -25.42
N LYS A 32 1.13 -1.18 -24.64
CA LYS A 32 2.46 -1.64 -24.18
C LYS A 32 2.40 -2.23 -22.79
N GLN A 33 2.99 -3.42 -22.59
CA GLN A 33 3.03 -4.07 -21.29
C GLN A 33 3.70 -3.19 -20.23
N ASN A 34 3.12 -3.18 -19.02
CA ASN A 34 3.59 -2.37 -17.90
C ASN A 34 3.23 -3.08 -16.57
N PHE A 35 3.56 -2.46 -15.45
CA PHE A 35 3.22 -2.93 -14.10
C PHE A 35 2.43 -1.86 -13.37
N LEU A 36 1.30 -2.25 -12.78
CA LEU A 36 0.55 -1.42 -11.86
C LEU A 36 1.10 -1.64 -10.46
N ASN A 37 1.53 -0.57 -9.80
CA ASN A 37 2.05 -0.58 -8.45
C ASN A 37 1.05 0.07 -7.48
N CYS A 38 0.85 -0.56 -6.33
CA CYS A 38 0.24 0.05 -5.15
C CYS A 38 1.25 0.04 -4.01
N TYR A 39 1.91 1.17 -3.81
CA TYR A 39 2.85 1.35 -2.70
C TYR A 39 2.11 1.86 -1.48
N VAL A 40 2.18 1.09 -0.39
CA VAL A 40 1.52 1.39 0.87
C VAL A 40 2.58 1.58 1.95
N SER A 41 2.55 2.73 2.63
CA SER A 41 3.63 3.15 3.52
C SER A 41 3.13 3.84 4.78
N GLY A 42 3.98 3.90 5.80
CA GLY A 42 3.73 4.68 7.00
C GLY A 42 2.63 4.11 7.90
N PHE A 43 2.29 2.83 7.79
CA PHE A 43 1.18 2.24 8.53
C PHE A 43 1.63 1.41 9.74
N HIS A 44 0.76 1.30 10.73
CA HIS A 44 0.93 0.43 11.88
C HIS A 44 -0.45 0.11 12.47
N PRO A 45 -0.76 -1.14 12.87
CA PRO A 45 0.08 -2.35 12.91
C PRO A 45 0.33 -2.97 11.51
N PRO A 46 1.15 -4.04 11.36
CA PRO A 46 1.56 -4.56 10.04
C PRO A 46 0.46 -5.30 9.28
N GLN A 47 -0.62 -5.73 9.95
CA GLN A 47 -1.72 -6.45 9.31
C GLN A 47 -2.45 -5.53 8.33
N ILE A 48 -2.42 -5.91 7.05
CA ILE A 48 -3.02 -5.15 5.95
C ILE A 48 -3.48 -6.10 4.84
N VAL A 49 -4.56 -5.75 4.16
CA VAL A 49 -5.00 -6.44 2.93
C VAL A 49 -4.96 -5.44 1.79
N ILE A 50 -4.28 -5.79 0.71
CA ILE A 50 -4.09 -4.95 -0.47
C ILE A 50 -4.56 -5.72 -1.70
N GLU A 51 -5.39 -5.08 -2.53
CA GLU A 51 -5.89 -5.67 -3.77
C GLU A 51 -5.80 -4.66 -4.90
N LEU A 52 -5.22 -5.07 -6.04
CA LEU A 52 -5.28 -4.31 -7.27
C LEU A 52 -6.59 -4.62 -7.99
N LEU A 53 -7.24 -3.57 -8.49
CA LEU A 53 -8.53 -3.64 -9.15
C LEU A 53 -8.43 -3.12 -10.58
N LYS A 54 -9.12 -3.81 -11.48
CA LYS A 54 -9.41 -3.39 -12.85
C LYS A 54 -10.91 -3.37 -13.05
N ASN A 55 -11.47 -2.20 -13.34
CA ASN A 55 -12.92 -1.98 -13.51
C ASN A 55 -13.73 -2.52 -12.31
N GLY A 56 -13.22 -2.27 -11.09
CA GLY A 56 -13.82 -2.74 -9.84
C GLY A 56 -13.63 -4.22 -9.52
N LYS A 57 -13.05 -5.02 -10.43
CA LYS A 57 -12.76 -6.45 -10.23
C LYS A 57 -11.32 -6.66 -9.78
N LYS A 58 -11.11 -7.62 -8.89
CA LYS A 58 -9.78 -8.01 -8.43
C LYS A 58 -8.93 -8.50 -9.60
N MET A 59 -7.70 -8.02 -9.69
CA MET A 59 -6.71 -8.51 -10.65
C MET A 59 -6.09 -9.81 -10.14
N GLU A 60 -5.80 -10.72 -11.06
CA GLU A 60 -5.10 -11.97 -10.77
C GLU A 60 -3.59 -11.74 -10.77
N ASN A 61 -2.82 -12.72 -10.27
CA ASN A 61 -1.35 -12.68 -10.27
C ASN A 61 -0.79 -11.39 -9.66
N VAL A 62 -1.41 -10.92 -8.57
CA VAL A 62 -0.90 -9.81 -7.76
C VAL A 62 0.15 -10.36 -6.81
N GLU A 63 1.37 -9.85 -6.93
CA GLU A 63 2.46 -10.14 -6.01
C GLU A 63 2.56 -9.02 -4.99
N GLN A 64 2.92 -9.39 -3.75
CA GLN A 64 3.17 -8.43 -2.68
C GLN A 64 4.58 -8.65 -2.16
N SER A 65 5.34 -7.56 -2.03
CA SER A 65 6.69 -7.60 -1.44
C SER A 65 6.63 -7.97 0.04
N ASP A 66 7.74 -8.49 0.54
CA ASP A 66 7.96 -8.61 1.98
C ASP A 66 7.73 -7.26 2.68
N LEU A 67 7.30 -7.34 3.94
CA LEU A 67 7.14 -6.16 4.79
C LEU A 67 8.51 -5.57 5.12
N SER A 68 8.65 -4.27 4.91
CA SER A 68 9.77 -3.47 5.37
C SER A 68 9.27 -2.38 6.32
N PHE A 69 10.18 -1.66 6.98
CA PHE A 69 9.81 -0.59 7.91
C PHE A 69 10.73 0.62 7.79
N SER A 70 10.17 1.78 8.10
CA SER A 70 10.86 3.06 8.16
C SER A 70 11.61 3.24 9.48
N LYS A 71 12.41 4.31 9.61
CA LYS A 71 13.15 4.63 10.85
C LYS A 71 12.23 4.81 12.08
N ASP A 72 10.98 5.23 11.85
CA ASP A 72 9.95 5.36 12.88
C ASP A 72 9.19 4.07 13.18
N TRP A 73 9.65 2.93 12.62
CA TRP A 73 9.07 1.59 12.73
C TRP A 73 7.67 1.44 12.12
N SER A 74 7.22 2.41 11.32
CA SER A 74 6.04 2.23 10.47
C SER A 74 6.34 1.29 9.30
N PHE A 75 5.37 0.47 8.92
CA PHE A 75 5.50 -0.54 7.87
C PHE A 75 5.28 0.04 6.48
N ASN A 76 5.96 -0.57 5.51
CA ASN A 76 5.81 -0.31 4.08
C ASN A 76 5.76 -1.65 3.31
N THR A 77 4.97 -1.71 2.24
CA THR A 77 4.90 -2.86 1.32
C THR A 77 4.45 -2.39 -0.07
N LEU A 78 4.78 -3.16 -1.10
CA LEU A 78 4.39 -2.91 -2.48
C LEU A 78 3.57 -4.09 -2.99
N ALA A 79 2.35 -3.85 -3.47
CA ALA A 79 1.61 -4.81 -4.28
C ALA A 79 1.72 -4.43 -5.76
N HIS A 80 2.00 -5.38 -6.64
CA HIS A 80 2.09 -5.14 -8.07
C HIS A 80 1.57 -6.28 -8.93
N THR A 81 1.17 -5.97 -10.16
CA THR A 81 0.84 -6.95 -11.18
C THR A 81 1.08 -6.38 -12.57
N GLU A 82 1.26 -7.27 -13.54
CA GLU A 82 1.36 -6.90 -14.94
C GLU A 82 0.01 -6.43 -15.48
N PHE A 83 0.04 -5.43 -16.34
CA PHE A 83 -1.13 -4.97 -17.08
C PHE A 83 -0.72 -4.36 -18.41
N VAL A 84 -1.68 -4.32 -19.34
CA VAL A 84 -1.56 -3.52 -20.56
C VAL A 84 -2.46 -2.29 -20.36
N PRO A 85 -1.91 -1.07 -20.36
CA PRO A 85 -2.68 0.16 -20.28
C PRO A 85 -3.72 0.24 -21.39
N ASN A 86 -4.88 0.75 -20.99
CA ASN A 86 -6.01 1.04 -21.85
C ASN A 86 -6.76 2.22 -21.24
N GLU A 87 -6.96 3.27 -22.03
CA GLU A 87 -7.65 4.50 -21.59
C GLU A 87 -9.05 4.24 -21.01
N LYS A 88 -9.72 3.15 -21.41
CA LYS A 88 -11.07 2.80 -20.93
C LYS A 88 -11.08 2.09 -19.57
N ASP A 89 -9.95 1.54 -19.14
CA ASP A 89 -9.89 0.73 -17.91
C ASP A 89 -9.69 1.59 -16.66
N GLU A 90 -10.57 1.49 -15.68
CA GLU A 90 -10.36 2.09 -14.36
C GLU A 90 -9.49 1.18 -13.50
N LEU A 91 -8.28 1.63 -13.17
CA LEU A 91 -7.38 0.92 -12.25
C LEU A 91 -7.39 1.56 -10.87
N ALA A 92 -7.35 0.73 -9.84
CA ALA A 92 -7.34 1.18 -8.46
C ALA A 92 -6.63 0.20 -7.52
N CYS A 93 -6.31 0.67 -6.32
CA CYS A 93 -5.86 -0.15 -5.21
C CYS A 93 -6.90 -0.08 -4.09
N ARG A 94 -7.34 -1.24 -3.59
CA ARG A 94 -8.19 -1.37 -2.41
C ARG A 94 -7.32 -1.78 -1.23
N VAL A 95 -7.33 -0.98 -0.16
CA VAL A 95 -6.57 -1.20 1.05
C VAL A 95 -7.52 -1.35 2.24
N ASN A 96 -7.39 -2.45 2.97
CA ASN A 96 -8.07 -2.66 4.23
C ASN A 96 -7.04 -2.71 5.36
N HIS A 97 -7.18 -1.79 6.31
CA HIS A 97 -6.30 -1.63 7.46
C HIS A 97 -7.13 -1.10 8.64
N THR A 98 -6.78 -1.49 9.86
CA THR A 98 -7.56 -1.14 11.06
C THR A 98 -7.56 0.36 11.39
N ALA A 99 -6.69 1.16 10.77
CA ALA A 99 -6.71 2.61 10.88
C ALA A 99 -7.81 3.26 10.03
N PHE A 100 -8.41 2.51 9.10
CA PHE A 100 -9.59 2.94 8.37
C PHE A 100 -10.86 2.39 9.01
N SER A 101 -11.98 3.10 8.87
CA SER A 101 -13.31 2.60 9.27
C SER A 101 -13.84 1.45 8.39
N GLY A 102 -13.09 1.11 7.33
CA GLY A 102 -13.38 0.04 6.37
C GLY A 102 -12.43 0.12 5.17
N PRO A 103 -12.56 -0.78 4.18
CA PRO A 103 -11.72 -0.76 3.00
C PRO A 103 -11.78 0.58 2.25
N ARG A 104 -10.62 1.10 1.85
CA ARG A 104 -10.48 2.35 1.10
C ARG A 104 -9.98 2.06 -0.32
N ILE A 105 -10.54 2.77 -1.30
CA ILE A 105 -10.15 2.67 -2.71
C ILE A 105 -9.35 3.90 -3.10
N PHE A 106 -8.19 3.68 -3.71
CA PHE A 106 -7.27 4.68 -4.23
C PHE A 106 -7.17 4.48 -5.74
N LYS A 107 -7.70 5.40 -6.53
CA LYS A 107 -7.67 5.29 -8.00
C LYS A 107 -6.27 5.62 -8.51
N TRP A 108 -5.85 4.94 -9.57
CA TRP A 108 -4.70 5.39 -10.36
C TRP A 108 -5.08 6.72 -11.02
N GLY A 109 -4.37 7.78 -10.66
CA GLY A 109 -4.46 9.07 -11.36
C GLY A 109 -3.84 8.90 -12.74
N LYS A 110 -4.67 8.57 -13.74
CA LYS A 110 -4.27 8.66 -15.14
C LYS A 110 -3.83 10.10 -15.41
N PHE A 111 -2.77 10.25 -16.22
CA PHE A 111 -2.18 11.54 -16.59
C PHE A 111 -3.19 12.46 -17.28
#